data_AF-A0A5C7LH04-F1
#
_entry.id   AF-A0A5C7LH04-F1
#
_cell.length_a   1.000
_cell.length_b   1.000
_cell.length_c   1.000
_cell.angle_alpha   90.00
_cell.angle_beta   90.00
_cell.angle_gamma   90.00
#
_symmetry.space_group_name_H-M   'P 1'
#
loop_
_entity.id
_entity.type
_entity.pdbx_description
1 polymer ?
#
loop_
_entity_poly.entity_id
_entity_poly.type
_entity_poly.pdbx_seq_one_letter_code
_entity_poly.pdbx_strand_id
1 'polypeptide(L)' 'MAQLFATHVQPGFGRTMYDVGSFDVNGNYRSIVEAAQWRYVGLDISEGPNVDVVIPEKDSWLEHVGDERADLVISGQCME' A
#
# COMPACT_ATOMS: atom_id res chain seq x y z
N MET A 1 -8.83 4.57 10.43
CA MET A 1 -8.54 4.23 9.02
C MET A 1 -9.64 3.40 8.35
N ALA A 2 -10.13 2.32 8.97
CA ALA A 2 -11.21 1.49 8.41
C ALA A 2 -12.45 2.29 7.95
N GLN A 3 -12.87 3.31 8.71
CA GLN A 3 -13.99 4.18 8.35
C GLN A 3 -13.69 5.08 7.13
N LEU A 4 -12.43 5.48 6.93
CA LEU A 4 -12.01 6.26 5.76
C LEU A 4 -12.02 5.38 4.50
N PHE A 5 -11.54 4.13 4.61
CA PHE A 5 -11.72 3.14 3.54
C PHE A 5 -13.19 2.95 3.22
N ALA A 6 -14.02 2.65 4.21
CA ALA A 6 -15.45 2.44 3.99
C ALA A 6 -16.17 3.65 3.34
N THR A 7 -15.66 4.88 3.55
CA THR A 7 -16.28 6.09 3.01
C THR A 7 -15.80 6.43 1.59
N HIS A 8 -14.52 6.20 1.28
CA HIS A 8 -13.89 6.69 0.04
C HIS A 8 -13.49 5.59 -0.93
N VAL A 9 -13.47 4.34 -0.50
CA VAL A 9 -13.06 3.19 -1.31
C VAL A 9 -14.32 2.43 -1.72
N GLN A 10 -14.70 2.58 -2.99
CA GLN A 10 -15.75 1.78 -3.58
C GLN A 10 -15.24 0.36 -3.82
N PRO A 11 -15.94 -0.69 -3.35
CA PRO A 11 -15.55 -2.07 -3.65
C PRO A 11 -15.52 -2.33 -5.15
N GLY A 12 -14.57 -3.15 -5.60
CA GLY A 12 -14.46 -3.52 -7.00
C GLY A 12 -13.12 -4.12 -7.38
N PHE A 13 -13.11 -4.85 -8.49
CA PHE A 13 -11.92 -5.48 -9.04
C PHE A 13 -11.10 -4.53 -9.91
N GLY A 14 -9.82 -4.87 -10.10
CA GLY A 14 -8.93 -4.14 -11.01
C GLY A 14 -8.41 -2.82 -10.44
N ARG A 15 -8.55 -2.61 -9.13
CA ARG A 15 -7.98 -1.45 -8.43
C ARG A 15 -6.80 -1.84 -7.56
N THR A 16 -5.79 -1.00 -7.53
CA THR A 16 -4.56 -1.22 -6.77
C THR A 16 -4.30 -0.09 -5.79
N MET A 17 -3.96 -0.46 -4.56
CA MET A 17 -3.45 0.44 -3.55
C MET A 17 -1.99 0.15 -3.22
N TYR A 18 -1.18 1.20 -3.19
CA TYR A 18 0.17 1.17 -2.66
C TYR A 18 0.22 1.76 -1.25
N ASP A 19 0.84 1.03 -0.32
CA ASP A 19 1.11 1.47 1.05
C ASP A 19 2.60 1.76 1.20
N VAL A 20 2.96 3.03 1.45
CA VAL A 20 4.34 3.50 1.54
C VAL A 20 4.78 3.50 3.01
N GLY A 21 5.90 2.84 3.29
CA GLY A 21 6.36 2.58 4.66
C GLY A 21 5.56 1.44 5.29
N SER A 22 5.38 0.34 4.54
CA SER A 22 4.42 -0.73 4.89
C SER A 22 4.93 -1.73 5.92
N PHE A 23 6.14 -1.56 6.47
CA PHE A 23 6.70 -2.45 7.48
C PHE A 23 5.74 -2.57 8.67
N ASP A 24 5.24 -3.77 8.92
CA ASP A 24 4.26 -4.00 9.98
C ASP A 24 4.92 -4.19 11.35
N VAL A 25 4.68 -3.23 12.24
CA VAL A 25 5.04 -3.29 13.67
C VAL A 25 3.84 -3.61 14.55
N ASN A 26 2.65 -3.06 14.24
CA ASN A 26 1.46 -3.07 15.13
C ASN A 26 0.13 -3.17 14.37
N GLY A 27 0.15 -3.70 13.16
CA GLY A 27 -0.97 -3.86 12.25
C GLY A 27 -0.76 -3.13 10.92
N ASN A 28 -1.51 -3.58 9.92
CA ASN A 28 -1.44 -3.08 8.55
C ASN A 28 -2.84 -2.93 7.94
N TYR A 29 -2.91 -2.36 6.74
CA TYR A 29 -4.19 -2.12 6.05
C TYR A 29 -4.61 -3.25 5.09
N ARG A 30 -3.80 -4.30 4.92
CA ARG A 30 -3.98 -5.32 3.89
C ARG A 30 -5.36 -5.97 3.94
N SER A 31 -5.76 -6.44 5.13
CA SER A 31 -7.05 -7.12 5.30
C SER A 31 -8.26 -6.24 4.95
N ILE A 32 -8.18 -4.94 5.24
CA ILE A 32 -9.24 -3.96 4.96
C ILE A 32 -9.34 -3.72 3.44
N VAL A 33 -8.19 -3.63 2.77
CA VAL A 33 -8.09 -3.35 1.33
C VAL A 33 -8.53 -4.56 0.51
N GLU A 34 -8.07 -5.75 0.88
CA GLU A 34 -8.46 -7.00 0.23
C GLU A 34 -9.94 -7.32 0.46
N ALA A 35 -10.52 -6.96 1.61
CA ALA A 35 -11.95 -7.07 1.85
C ALA A 35 -12.78 -6.15 0.92
N ALA A 36 -12.21 -5.05 0.43
CA ALA A 36 -12.81 -4.20 -0.60
C ALA A 36 -12.59 -4.73 -2.04
N GLN A 37 -11.96 -5.89 -2.19
CA GLN A 37 -11.61 -6.54 -3.47
C GLN A 37 -10.52 -5.80 -4.27
N TRP A 38 -9.77 -4.92 -3.61
CA TRP A 38 -8.64 -4.22 -4.21
C TRP A 38 -7.35 -5.00 -3.98
N ARG A 39 -6.38 -4.82 -4.87
CA ARG A 39 -5.02 -5.31 -4.69
C ARG A 39 -4.30 -4.40 -3.70
N TYR A 40 -3.73 -4.99 -2.65
CA TYR A 40 -2.81 -4.31 -1.74
C TYR A 40 -1.36 -4.58 -2.18
N VAL A 41 -0.53 -3.55 -2.18
CA VAL A 41 0.92 -3.68 -2.38
C VAL A 41 1.65 -2.84 -1.32
N GLY A 42 2.40 -3.51 -0.46
CA GLY A 42 3.24 -2.88 0.56
C GLY A 42 4.62 -2.52 0.01
N LEU A 43 5.02 -1.27 0.20
CA LEU A 43 6.29 -0.72 -0.26
C LEU A 43 7.10 -0.21 0.94
N ASP A 44 8.37 -0.59 1.03
CA ASP A 44 9.27 -0.11 2.07
C ASP A 44 10.73 -0.07 1.59
N ILE A 45 11.61 0.66 2.27
CA ILE A 45 13.04 0.66 2.00
C ILE A 45 13.76 -0.56 2.58
N SER A 46 13.11 -1.26 3.51
CA SER A 46 13.64 -2.45 4.18
C SER A 46 12.70 -3.65 4.01
N GLU A 47 13.26 -4.84 3.84
CA GLU A 47 12.48 -6.08 3.91
C GLU A 47 11.86 -6.27 5.29
N GLY A 48 10.64 -6.79 5.33
CA GLY A 48 9.97 -7.04 6.59
C GLY A 48 8.55 -7.55 6.48
N PRO A 49 7.88 -7.74 7.63
CA PRO A 49 6.47 -8.10 7.66
C PRO A 49 5.64 -7.12 6.85
N ASN A 50 4.73 -7.66 6.03
CA ASN A 50 3.79 -6.91 5.17
C ASN A 50 4.42 -6.11 3.99
N VAL A 51 5.74 -6.15 3.80
CA VAL A 51 6.43 -5.54 2.66
C VAL A 51 6.39 -6.50 1.46
N ASP A 52 5.85 -6.05 0.33
CA ASP A 52 5.82 -6.82 -0.93
C ASP A 52 6.96 -6.42 -1.87
N VAL A 53 7.31 -5.13 -1.90
CA VAL A 53 8.35 -4.57 -2.75
C VAL A 53 9.28 -3.71 -1.93
N VAL A 54 10.58 -4.01 -2.00
CA VAL A 54 11.63 -3.18 -1.43
C VAL A 54 12.03 -2.13 -2.47
N ILE A 55 11.90 -0.86 -2.14
CA ILE A 55 12.30 0.26 -2.99
C ILE A 55 13.49 0.94 -2.31
N PRO A 56 14.72 0.77 -2.83
CA PRO A 56 15.90 1.39 -2.24
C PRO A 56 15.73 2.92 -2.16
N GLU A 57 16.22 3.53 -1.08
CA GLU A 57 16.09 4.98 -0.80
C GLU A 57 16.57 5.89 -1.96
N LYS A 58 17.44 5.37 -2.82
CA LYS A 58 18.04 6.11 -3.94
C LYS A 58 17.34 5.88 -5.28
N ASP A 59 16.38 4.97 -5.34
CA ASP A 59 15.72 4.58 -6.58
C ASP A 59 14.35 5.26 -6.75
N SER A 60 13.96 5.45 -8.00
CA SER A 60 12.67 6.04 -8.34
C SER A 60 11.57 4.99 -8.19
N TRP A 61 10.55 5.31 -7.40
CA TRP A 61 9.35 4.48 -7.21
C TRP A 61 8.75 4.00 -8.54
N LEU A 62 8.72 4.87 -9.56
CA LEU A 62 8.17 4.60 -10.90
C LEU A 62 8.83 3.43 -11.64
N GLU A 63 10.05 3.04 -11.27
CA GLU A 63 10.75 1.92 -11.92
C GLU A 63 10.35 0.57 -11.30
N HIS A 64 9.83 0.58 -10.07
CA HIS A 64 9.51 -0.62 -9.28
C HIS A 64 8.01 -0.92 -9.22
N VAL A 65 7.18 0.12 -9.31
CA VAL A 65 5.75 -0.01 -9.61
C VAL A 65 5.58 0.30 -11.08
N GLY A 66 5.50 -0.75 -11.92
CA GLY A 66 5.39 -0.62 -13.38
C GLY A 66 4.21 0.26 -13.84
N ASP A 67 3.97 0.35 -15.15
CA ASP A 67 2.95 1.25 -15.76
C ASP A 67 1.49 1.11 -15.23
N GLU A 68 1.23 0.22 -14.28
CA GLU A 68 -0.03 0.16 -13.53
C GLU A 68 -0.28 1.49 -12.79
N ARG A 69 -1.36 2.17 -13.17
CA ARG A 69 -1.85 3.38 -12.48
C ARG A 69 -2.32 2.98 -11.08
N ALA A 70 -1.71 3.55 -10.04
CA ALA A 70 -2.24 3.46 -8.69
C ALA A 70 -3.62 4.14 -8.60
N ASP A 71 -4.62 3.46 -8.04
CA ASP A 71 -5.91 4.08 -7.71
C ASP A 71 -5.84 4.82 -6.37
N LEU A 72 -4.98 4.37 -5.47
CA LEU A 72 -4.77 4.94 -4.15
C LEU A 72 -3.33 4.73 -3.69
N VAL A 73 -2.72 5.79 -3.15
CA VAL A 73 -1.45 5.71 -2.44
C VAL A 73 -1.69 6.20 -1.01
N ILE A 74 -1.27 5.41 -0.03
CA ILE A 74 -1.36 5.75 1.38
C ILE A 74 0.03 5.72 2.02
N SER A 75 0.28 6.65 2.95
CA SER A 75 1.44 6.67 3.83
C SER A 75 0.92 6.93 5.23
N GLY A 76 0.64 5.85 5.96
CA GLY A 76 -0.09 5.93 7.23
C GLY A 76 0.80 6.19 8.45
N GLN A 77 2.03 5.68 8.46
CA GLN A 77 2.94 5.66 9.61
C GLN A 77 4.40 5.99 9.23
N CYS A 78 4.61 6.69 8.10
CA CYS A 78 5.93 6.93 7.52
C CYS A 78 6.55 8.30 7.91
N MET A 79 5.91 9.07 8.80
CA MET A 79 6.47 10.32 9.33
C MET A 79 6.51 10.24 10.87
N GLU A 80 7.69 9.93 11.40
CA GLU A 80 8.10 10.31 12.77
C GLU A 80 8.98 11.57 12.73
#